data_AF-A0A6J8EW38-F1
#
_entry.id   AF-A0A6J8EW38-F1
#
_cell.length_a   1.000
_cell.length_b   1.000
_cell.length_c   1.000
_cell.angle_alpha   90.00
_cell.angle_beta   90.00
_cell.angle_gamma   90.00
#
_symmetry.space_group_name_H-M   'P 1'
#
loop_
_entity.id
_entity.type
_entity.pdbx_description
1 polymer ?
#
loop_
_entity_poly.entity_id
_entity_poly.type
_entity_poly.pdbx_seq_one_letter_code
_entity_poly.pdbx_strand_id
1 'polypeptide(L)'
;MIKLTDIDHWSSTEELGMDESQRTAFISALTEEFVLIQEPPGTGQSYIGLQITRTLLHNKDKWKMKLGCYHYGGSNEKHQCILIVCYTNHALDQFVEGIIKCIPEKELTDVIPAVVRIGNQSKNETVEKYSIKNQRYKMHKRKHAQDVLRLAERTRIEILNARAILKVVREHVLFFISSS
;
A
#
# COMPACT_ATOMS: atom_id res chain seq x y z
N MET A 1 5.94 20.61 -2.24
CA MET A 1 7.06 19.74 -2.65
C MET A 1 8.27 20.14 -1.82
N ILE A 2 8.74 19.28 -0.90
CA ILE A 2 9.89 19.61 -0.03
C ILE A 2 11.18 19.26 -0.78
N LYS A 3 12.10 20.22 -0.92
CA LYS A 3 13.45 19.97 -1.45
C LYS A 3 14.30 19.39 -0.31
N LEU A 4 14.41 18.06 -0.26
CA LEU A 4 15.24 17.37 0.75
C LEU A 4 16.73 17.78 0.72
N THR A 5 17.21 18.35 -0.39
CA THR A 5 18.62 18.73 -0.60
C THR A 5 18.90 20.21 -0.31
N ASP A 6 17.89 20.99 0.10
CA ASP A 6 17.96 22.43 0.23
C ASP A 6 17.49 22.81 1.64
N ILE A 7 18.30 22.43 2.64
CA ILE A 7 17.99 22.50 4.07
C ILE A 7 17.66 23.94 4.51
N ASP A 8 18.27 24.93 3.85
CA ASP A 8 18.06 26.36 4.09
C ASP A 8 16.67 26.86 3.67
N HIS A 9 15.93 26.07 2.90
CA HIS A 9 14.55 26.34 2.49
C HIS A 9 13.51 25.47 3.19
N TRP A 10 13.90 24.75 4.25
CA TRP A 10 12.94 24.03 5.07
C TRP A 10 12.21 25.03 5.96
N SER A 11 10.89 24.84 6.07
CA SER A 11 9.99 25.58 6.95
C SER A 11 10.61 25.85 8.33
N SER A 12 10.38 27.04 8.88
CA SER A 12 10.92 27.45 10.18
C SER A 12 10.43 26.52 11.30
N THR A 13 11.12 26.54 12.45
CA THR A 13 10.71 25.82 13.68
C THR A 13 9.25 26.07 14.05
N GLU A 14 8.78 27.30 13.82
CA GLU A 14 7.41 27.77 14.08
C GLU A 14 6.39 27.19 13.10
N GLU A 15 6.75 27.02 11.82
CA GLU A 15 5.90 26.37 10.81
C GLU A 15 5.81 24.85 11.00
N LEU A 16 6.87 24.24 11.56
CA LEU A 16 6.93 22.80 11.86
C LEU A 16 6.40 22.45 13.26
N GLY A 17 6.20 23.44 14.13
CA GLY A 17 5.81 23.25 15.53
C GLY A 17 6.84 22.42 16.31
N MET A 18 8.13 22.60 16.02
CA MET A 18 9.25 21.85 16.58
C MET A 18 10.22 22.79 17.30
N ASP A 19 10.78 22.34 18.42
CA ASP A 19 11.93 23.03 19.01
C ASP A 19 13.22 22.79 18.21
N GLU A 20 14.30 23.51 18.54
CA GLU A 20 15.56 23.42 17.80
C GLU A 20 16.20 22.02 17.86
N SER A 21 16.05 21.32 18.99
CA SER A 21 16.56 19.96 19.15
C SER A 21 15.81 18.95 18.28
N GLN A 22 14.48 19.09 18.21
CA GLN A 22 13.61 18.31 17.36
C GLN A 22 13.87 18.59 15.88
N ARG A 23 14.07 19.85 15.51
CA ARG A 23 14.42 20.25 14.13
C ARG A 23 15.76 19.63 13.71
N THR A 24 16.76 19.70 14.57
CA THR A 24 18.08 19.08 14.32
C THR A 24 17.94 17.57 14.11
N ALA A 25 17.24 16.88 15.02
CA ALA A 25 17.00 15.45 14.91
C ALA A 25 16.21 15.07 13.65
N PHE A 26 15.24 15.89 13.24
CA PHE A 26 14.42 15.69 12.04
C PHE A 26 15.26 15.82 10.76
N ILE A 27 16.13 16.83 10.66
CA ILE A 27 17.04 17.01 9.54
C ILE A 27 18.03 15.83 9.48
N SER A 28 18.70 15.51 10.59
CA SER A 28 19.64 14.39 10.66
C SER A 28 19.00 13.06 10.24
N ALA A 29 17.76 12.79 10.63
CA ALA A 29 17.04 11.58 10.24
C ALA A 29 16.75 11.47 8.73
N LEU A 30 16.76 12.59 8.00
CA LEU A 30 16.45 12.64 6.57
C LEU A 30 17.71 12.75 5.69
N THR A 31 18.85 13.15 6.26
CA THR A 31 20.10 13.38 5.53
C THR A 31 21.19 12.35 5.83
N GLU A 32 21.19 11.77 7.04
CA GLU A 32 22.20 10.80 7.47
C GLU A 32 21.74 9.36 7.24
N GLU A 33 22.70 8.45 7.05
CA GLU A 33 22.41 7.01 6.92
C GLU A 33 22.01 6.37 8.25
N PHE A 34 22.47 6.95 9.36
CA PHE A 34 22.16 6.48 10.71
C PHE A 34 22.10 7.65 11.69
N VAL A 35 21.04 7.69 12.50
CA VAL A 35 20.87 8.68 13.56
C VAL A 35 20.32 8.01 14.83
N LEU A 36 20.83 8.44 15.98
CA LEU A 36 20.26 8.12 17.28
C LEU A 36 19.56 9.35 17.84
N ILE A 37 18.24 9.29 17.96
CA ILE A 37 17.43 10.35 18.54
C ILE A 37 17.03 9.92 19.94
N GLN A 38 17.47 10.68 20.95
CA GLN A 38 17.13 10.46 22.34
C GLN A 38 16.33 11.65 22.84
N GLU A 39 15.13 11.39 23.38
CA GLU A 39 14.33 12.43 24.03
C GLU A 39 13.99 12.01 25.46
N PRO A 40 13.83 12.98 26.38
CA PRO A 40 13.21 12.75 27.68
C PRO A 40 11.82 12.10 27.59
N PRO A 41 11.38 11.33 28.61
CA PRO A 41 10.04 10.77 28.62
C PRO A 41 8.98 11.89 28.55
N GLY A 42 8.03 11.75 27.62
CA GLY A 42 6.93 12.69 27.43
C GLY A 42 7.23 13.91 26.53
N THR A 43 8.39 13.99 25.87
CA THR A 43 8.78 15.16 25.03
C THR A 43 8.53 15.03 23.53
N GLY A 44 7.71 14.06 23.09
CA GLY A 44 7.23 14.03 21.70
C GLY A 44 7.94 13.05 20.76
N GLN A 45 8.55 11.98 21.28
CA GLN A 45 9.25 10.97 20.46
C GLN A 45 8.40 10.42 19.30
N SER A 46 7.12 10.18 19.57
CA SER A 46 6.18 9.72 18.55
C SER A 46 5.88 10.81 17.50
N TYR A 47 5.91 12.09 17.88
CA TYR A 47 5.67 13.22 16.98
C TYR A 47 6.80 13.35 15.96
N ILE A 48 8.06 13.41 16.41
CA ILE A 48 9.20 13.53 15.50
C ILE A 48 9.29 12.33 14.54
N GLY A 49 9.13 11.10 15.05
CA GLY A 49 9.11 9.91 14.21
C GLY A 49 8.00 9.94 13.14
N LEU A 50 6.82 10.46 13.51
CA LEU A 50 5.72 10.62 12.57
C LEU A 50 6.02 11.69 11.51
N GLN A 51 6.63 12.81 11.87
CA GLN A 51 7.02 13.85 10.90
C GLN A 51 8.09 13.35 9.94
N ILE A 52 9.09 12.61 10.43
CA ILE A 52 10.11 11.95 9.59
C ILE A 52 9.42 11.04 8.57
N THR A 53 8.55 10.15 9.06
CA THR A 53 7.83 9.18 8.21
C THR A 53 6.95 9.88 7.18
N ARG A 54 6.21 10.92 7.57
CA ARG A 54 5.39 11.74 6.67
C ARG A 54 6.22 12.36 5.56
N THR A 55 7.38 12.91 5.91
CA THR A 55 8.26 13.59 4.96
C THR A 55 8.87 12.59 3.96
N LEU A 56 9.26 11.42 4.44
CA LEU A 56 9.73 10.31 3.59
C LEU A 56 8.62 9.84 2.63
N LEU A 57 7.38 9.65 3.12
CA LEU A 57 6.24 9.24 2.31
C LEU A 57 5.88 10.31 1.26
N HIS A 58 5.93 11.59 1.61
CA HIS A 58 5.70 12.70 0.68
C HIS A 58 6.75 12.78 -0.43
N ASN A 59 7.98 12.33 -0.17
CA ASN A 59 9.07 12.30 -1.13
C ASN A 59 9.33 10.91 -1.73
N LYS A 60 8.36 9.97 -1.63
CA LYS A 60 8.51 8.57 -2.05
C LYS A 60 9.03 8.37 -3.46
N ASP A 61 8.63 9.22 -4.39
CA ASP A 61 9.02 9.09 -5.79
C ASP A 61 10.53 9.34 -6.00
N LYS A 62 11.17 10.12 -5.11
CA LYS A 62 12.61 10.41 -5.18
C LYS A 62 13.47 9.22 -4.75
N TRP A 63 13.12 8.55 -3.65
CA TRP A 63 13.92 7.41 -3.16
C TRP A 63 13.61 6.12 -3.90
N LYS A 64 12.37 5.96 -4.40
CA LYS A 64 11.99 4.87 -5.31
C LYS A 64 12.88 4.75 -6.55
N MET A 65 13.40 5.86 -7.07
CA MET A 65 14.28 5.85 -8.25
C MET A 65 15.77 5.69 -7.94
N LYS A 66 16.24 6.05 -6.73
CA LYS A 66 17.67 6.30 -6.46
C LYS A 66 18.43 5.08 -5.93
N LEU A 67 17.79 4.20 -5.17
CA LEU A 67 18.44 3.00 -4.63
C LEU A 67 18.40 1.89 -5.68
N GLY A 68 19.49 1.71 -6.44
CA GLY A 68 19.66 0.55 -7.32
C GLY A 68 19.54 -0.76 -6.53
N CYS A 69 18.59 -1.63 -6.88
CA CYS A 69 18.27 -2.82 -6.08
C CYS A 69 18.79 -4.13 -6.70
N TYR A 70 19.35 -4.99 -5.84
CA TYR A 70 19.58 -6.42 -6.04
C TYR A 70 18.29 -7.17 -6.39
N HIS A 71 18.38 -8.12 -7.31
CA HIS A 71 17.28 -8.99 -7.74
C HIS A 71 17.01 -10.09 -6.71
N TYR A 72 15.80 -10.14 -6.15
CA TYR A 72 15.27 -11.36 -5.57
C TYR A 72 13.80 -11.54 -5.96
N GLY A 73 13.53 -12.49 -6.85
CA GLY A 73 12.18 -12.93 -7.21
C GLY A 73 11.48 -12.14 -8.33
N GLY A 74 11.85 -12.40 -9.60
CA GLY A 74 11.00 -12.48 -10.80
C GLY A 74 9.94 -11.42 -11.18
N SER A 75 9.61 -10.43 -10.35
CA SER A 75 8.63 -9.38 -10.66
C SER A 75 9.33 -8.11 -11.13
N ASN A 76 8.89 -7.56 -12.27
CA ASN A 76 9.41 -6.31 -12.83
C ASN A 76 9.01 -5.05 -12.04
N GLU A 77 8.15 -5.18 -11.02
CA GLU A 77 7.71 -4.08 -10.17
C GLU A 77 8.46 -4.13 -8.82
N LYS A 78 9.38 -3.18 -8.62
CA LYS A 78 10.19 -3.06 -7.40
C LYS A 78 9.49 -2.14 -6.41
N HIS A 79 9.13 -2.66 -5.24
CA HIS A 79 8.49 -1.89 -4.17
C HIS A 79 9.48 -1.64 -3.04
N GLN A 80 9.90 -0.39 -2.86
CA GLN A 80 10.63 0.02 -1.67
C GLN A 80 9.63 0.44 -0.58
N CYS A 81 9.91 0.10 0.68
CA CYS A 81 9.05 0.39 1.81
C CYS A 81 9.84 0.94 3.01
N ILE A 82 9.13 1.60 3.91
CA ILE A 82 9.67 2.02 5.21
C ILE A 82 9.32 0.92 6.21
N LEU A 83 10.33 0.39 6.91
CA LEU A 83 10.14 -0.57 7.99
C LEU A 83 10.13 0.17 9.32
N ILE A 84 9.06 0.00 10.09
CA ILE A 84 8.92 0.55 11.44
C ILE A 84 8.87 -0.61 12.43
N VAL A 85 9.70 -0.54 13.46
CA VAL A 85 9.78 -1.55 14.51
C VAL A 85 9.59 -0.86 15.86
N CYS A 86 8.71 -1.40 16.69
CA CYS A 86 8.48 -0.91 18.04
C CYS A 86 8.55 -2.09 19.03
N TYR A 87 8.96 -1.81 20.27
CA TYR A 87 9.08 -2.84 21.32
C TYR A 87 7.71 -3.40 21.76
N THR A 88 6.66 -2.57 21.75
CA THR A 88 5.31 -2.96 22.18
C THR A 88 4.30 -2.82 21.05
N ASN A 89 3.27 -3.68 21.06
CA ASN A 89 2.13 -3.55 20.14
C ASN A 89 1.40 -2.21 20.31
N HIS A 90 1.29 -1.71 21.55
CA HIS A 90 0.60 -0.45 21.79
C HIS A 90 1.29 0.74 21.11
N ALA A 91 2.63 0.83 21.23
CA ALA A 91 3.40 1.87 20.56
C ALA A 91 3.30 1.75 19.04
N LEU A 92 3.39 0.52 18.51
CA LEU A 92 3.23 0.26 17.09
C LEU A 92 1.85 0.70 16.59
N ASP A 93 0.78 0.34 17.30
CA ASP A 93 -0.60 0.68 16.90
C ASP A 93 -0.82 2.20 16.90
N GLN A 94 -0.33 2.92 17.91
CA GLN A 94 -0.39 4.39 17.95
C GLN A 94 0.37 5.02 16.79
N PHE A 95 1.57 4.51 16.48
CA PHE A 95 2.39 5.04 15.41
C PHE A 95 1.75 4.80 14.03
N VAL A 96 1.27 3.57 13.80
CA VAL A 96 0.57 3.18 12.55
C VAL A 96 -0.71 3.98 12.36
N GLU A 97 -1.50 4.19 13.43
CA GLU A 97 -2.69 5.05 13.37
C GLU A 97 -2.33 6.49 12.95
N GLY A 98 -1.24 7.03 13.51
CA GLY A 98 -0.69 8.32 13.13
C GLY A 98 -0.36 8.38 11.63
N ILE A 99 0.29 7.35 11.09
CA ILE A 99 0.64 7.27 9.66
C ILE A 99 -0.62 7.20 8.78
N ILE A 100 -1.57 6.34 9.12
CA ILE A 100 -2.81 6.15 8.33
C ILE A 100 -3.55 7.48 8.14
N LYS A 101 -3.64 8.30 9.19
CA LYS A 101 -4.29 9.63 9.15
C LYS A 101 -3.62 10.60 8.16
N CYS A 102 -2.41 10.32 7.71
CA CYS A 102 -1.61 11.22 6.89
C CYS A 102 -1.52 10.76 5.44
N ILE A 103 -1.87 9.50 5.18
CA ILE A 103 -1.89 8.95 3.84
C ILE A 103 -3.19 9.43 3.17
N PRO A 104 -3.13 10.04 1.96
CA PRO A 104 -4.32 10.42 1.24
C PRO A 104 -5.24 9.22 1.00
N GLU A 105 -6.55 9.40 1.18
CA GLU A 105 -7.53 8.30 1.06
C GLU A 105 -7.44 7.58 -0.31
N LYS A 106 -7.13 8.31 -1.38
CA LYS A 106 -6.90 7.76 -2.73
C LYS A 106 -5.77 6.71 -2.81
N GLU A 107 -4.82 6.75 -1.87
CA GLU A 107 -3.71 5.78 -1.79
C GLU A 107 -4.03 4.58 -0.90
N LEU A 108 -5.08 4.67 -0.07
CA LEU A 108 -5.57 3.58 0.76
C LEU A 108 -6.44 2.63 -0.06
N THR A 109 -5.81 1.93 -1.00
CA THR A 109 -6.51 0.97 -1.87
C THR A 109 -6.51 -0.44 -1.28
N ASP A 110 -7.58 -1.20 -1.53
CA ASP A 110 -7.61 -2.65 -1.26
C ASP A 110 -6.79 -3.45 -2.30
N VAL A 111 -6.17 -2.78 -3.27
CA VAL A 111 -5.37 -3.40 -4.33
C VAL A 111 -3.96 -3.66 -3.86
N ILE A 112 -3.25 -2.59 -3.55
CA ILE A 112 -1.91 -2.60 -2.97
C ILE A 112 -2.01 -1.83 -1.66
N PRO A 113 -1.83 -2.48 -0.50
CA PRO A 113 -1.95 -1.80 0.78
C PRO A 113 -0.80 -0.79 0.94
N ALA A 114 -1.14 0.46 1.24
CA ALA A 114 -0.16 1.49 1.56
C ALA A 114 0.55 1.22 2.90
N VAL A 115 -0.12 0.52 3.82
CA VAL A 115 0.39 0.15 5.14
C VAL A 115 0.04 -1.30 5.42
N VAL A 116 1.00 -2.05 5.94
CA VAL A 116 0.80 -3.42 6.43
C VAL A 116 1.36 -3.51 7.84
N ARG A 117 0.50 -3.84 8.80
CA ARG A 117 0.89 -4.10 10.19
C ARG A 117 1.17 -5.59 10.35
N ILE A 118 2.35 -5.92 10.89
CA ILE A 118 2.76 -7.30 11.19
C ILE A 118 2.73 -7.51 12.70
N GLY A 119 2.18 -8.63 13.15
CA GLY A 119 2.02 -8.99 14.55
C GLY A 119 0.59 -9.41 14.89
N ASN A 120 0.39 -9.90 16.11
CA ASN A 120 -0.92 -10.29 16.64
C ASN A 120 -1.43 -9.26 17.66
N GLN A 121 -2.70 -9.40 18.09
CA GLN A 121 -3.26 -8.66 19.25
C GLN A 121 -3.26 -7.12 19.12
N SER A 122 -3.55 -6.56 17.94
CA SER A 122 -3.90 -5.13 17.89
C SER A 122 -5.20 -4.94 18.67
N LYS A 123 -5.24 -3.91 19.53
CA LYS A 123 -6.49 -3.49 20.19
C LYS A 123 -7.17 -2.34 19.45
N ASN A 124 -6.51 -1.79 18.44
CA ASN A 124 -7.01 -0.68 17.65
C ASN A 124 -7.69 -1.21 16.39
N GLU A 125 -9.02 -1.07 16.32
CA GLU A 125 -9.83 -1.55 15.21
C GLU A 125 -9.46 -0.91 13.87
N THR A 126 -9.06 0.36 13.88
CA THR A 126 -8.62 1.08 12.68
C THR A 126 -7.34 0.47 12.13
N VAL A 127 -6.37 0.17 13.01
CA VAL A 127 -5.09 -0.44 12.64
C VAL A 127 -5.25 -1.92 12.28
N GLU A 128 -6.15 -2.64 12.94
CA GLU A 128 -6.38 -4.06 12.70
C GLU A 128 -6.83 -4.33 11.25
N LYS A 129 -7.53 -3.39 10.60
CA LYS A 129 -7.85 -3.47 9.16
C LYS A 129 -6.61 -3.60 8.27
N TYR A 130 -5.48 -3.07 8.71
CA TYR A 130 -4.19 -3.11 8.03
C TYR A 130 -3.31 -4.28 8.48
N SER A 131 -3.81 -5.18 9.34
CA SER A 131 -3.06 -6.38 9.74
C SER A 131 -2.80 -7.29 8.54
N ILE A 132 -1.61 -7.89 8.49
CA ILE A 132 -1.21 -8.81 7.40
C ILE A 132 -2.22 -9.95 7.20
N LYS A 133 -2.86 -10.40 8.30
CA LYS A 133 -3.92 -11.42 8.27
C LYS A 133 -5.11 -10.94 7.45
N ASN A 134 -5.62 -9.74 7.74
CA ASN A 134 -6.77 -9.16 7.05
C ASN A 134 -6.43 -8.81 5.59
N GLN A 135 -5.21 -8.33 5.33
CA GLN A 135 -4.73 -8.06 3.97
C GLN A 135 -4.66 -9.33 3.12
N ARG A 136 -4.10 -10.43 3.66
CA ARG A 136 -4.08 -11.73 2.98
C ARG A 136 -5.50 -12.24 2.70
N TYR A 137 -6.40 -12.13 3.67
CA TYR A 137 -7.81 -12.53 3.48
C TYR A 137 -8.47 -11.76 2.32
N LYS A 138 -8.32 -10.44 2.28
CA LYS A 138 -8.82 -9.59 1.17
C LYS A 138 -8.22 -10.01 -0.18
N MET A 139 -6.90 -10.25 -0.23
CA MET A 139 -6.22 -10.71 -1.45
C MET A 139 -6.78 -12.05 -1.94
N HIS A 140 -6.95 -13.03 -1.06
CA HIS A 140 -7.51 -14.34 -1.41
C HIS A 140 -8.94 -14.22 -1.94
N LYS A 141 -9.80 -13.44 -1.28
CA LYS A 141 -11.18 -13.22 -1.72
C LYS A 141 -11.25 -12.59 -3.11
N ARG A 142 -10.37 -11.61 -3.39
CA ARG A 142 -10.28 -10.96 -4.70
C ARG A 142 -9.79 -11.91 -5.78
N LYS A 143 -8.75 -12.69 -5.50
CA LYS A 143 -8.25 -13.72 -6.43
C LYS A 143 -9.36 -14.72 -6.78
N HIS A 144 -10.08 -15.21 -5.77
CA HIS A 144 -11.21 -16.12 -5.97
C HIS A 144 -12.32 -15.50 -6.84
N ALA A 145 -12.71 -14.25 -6.57
CA ALA A 145 -13.71 -13.56 -7.39
C ALA A 145 -13.27 -13.40 -8.85
N GLN A 146 -11.99 -13.07 -9.09
CA GLN A 146 -11.43 -12.99 -10.44
C GLN A 146 -11.44 -14.34 -11.15
N ASP A 147 -11.12 -15.42 -10.45
CA ASP A 147 -11.13 -16.77 -11.01
C ASP A 147 -12.56 -17.20 -11.38
N VAL A 148 -13.57 -16.87 -10.55
CA VAL A 148 -14.99 -17.10 -10.86
C VAL A 148 -15.43 -16.30 -12.09
N LEU A 149 -15.08 -15.01 -12.19
CA LEU A 149 -15.42 -14.20 -13.36
C LEU A 149 -14.78 -14.73 -14.65
N ARG A 150 -13.51 -15.17 -14.58
CA ARG A 150 -12.83 -15.81 -15.72
C ARG A 150 -13.52 -17.08 -16.17
N LEU A 151 -13.99 -17.90 -15.23
CA LEU A 151 -14.74 -19.11 -15.55
C LEU A 151 -16.07 -18.78 -16.22
N ALA A 152 -16.82 -17.81 -15.66
CA ALA A 152 -18.10 -17.38 -16.21
C ALA A 152 -17.97 -16.88 -17.65
N GLU A 153 -16.92 -16.10 -17.96
CA GLU A 153 -16.69 -15.60 -19.32
C GLU A 153 -16.35 -16.74 -20.30
N ARG A 154 -15.57 -17.74 -19.87
CA ARG A 154 -15.30 -18.93 -20.69
C ARG A 154 -16.58 -19.70 -21.00
N THR A 155 -17.41 -19.97 -20.00
CA THR A 155 -18.69 -20.65 -20.19
C THR A 155 -19.65 -19.84 -21.07
N ARG A 156 -19.66 -18.51 -20.94
CA ARG A 156 -20.44 -17.62 -21.82
C ARG A 156 -20.05 -17.78 -23.28
N ILE A 157 -18.75 -17.80 -23.58
CA ILE A 157 -18.21 -17.98 -24.93
C ILE A 157 -18.62 -19.37 -25.47
N GLU A 158 -18.49 -20.43 -24.68
CA GLU A 158 -18.88 -21.79 -25.09
C GLU A 158 -20.38 -21.88 -25.41
N ILE A 159 -21.25 -21.27 -24.59
CA ILE A 159 -22.70 -21.23 -24.85
C ILE A 159 -23.01 -20.46 -26.14
N LEU A 160 -22.33 -19.36 -26.40
CA LEU A 160 -22.53 -18.58 -27.63
C LEU A 160 -22.12 -19.39 -28.87
N ASN A 161 -20.99 -20.12 -28.79
CA ASN A 161 -20.54 -21.01 -29.86
C ASN A 161 -21.57 -22.13 -30.11
N ALA A 162 -22.06 -22.77 -29.05
CA ALA A 162 -23.09 -23.81 -29.16
C ALA A 162 -24.39 -23.27 -29.79
N ARG A 163 -24.82 -22.07 -29.39
CA ARG A 163 -26.00 -21.40 -29.98
C ARG A 163 -25.82 -21.09 -31.47
N ALA A 164 -24.63 -20.68 -31.89
CA ALA A 164 -24.33 -20.43 -33.30
C ALA A 164 -24.42 -21.71 -34.13
N ILE A 165 -23.85 -22.82 -33.63
CA ILE A 165 -23.94 -24.14 -34.28
C ILE A 165 -25.41 -24.60 -34.39
N LEU A 166 -26.18 -24.50 -33.31
CA LEU A 166 -27.60 -24.87 -33.32
C LEU A 166 -28.41 -24.07 -34.33
N LYS A 167 -28.09 -22.79 -34.55
CA LYS A 167 -28.74 -21.95 -35.56
C LYS A 167 -28.50 -22.48 -36.98
N VAL A 168 -27.25 -22.82 -37.31
CA VAL A 168 -26.88 -23.40 -38.61
C VAL A 168 -27.58 -24.74 -38.84
N VAL A 169 -27.53 -25.64 -37.85
CA VAL A 169 -28.22 -26.94 -37.94
C VAL A 169 -29.72 -26.74 -38.14
N ARG A 170 -30.34 -25.82 -37.41
CA ARG A 170 -31.78 -25.53 -37.56
C ARG A 170 -32.13 -25.02 -38.95
N GLU A 171 -31.34 -24.10 -39.52
CA GLU A 171 -31.57 -23.56 -40.86
C GLU A 171 -31.45 -24.65 -41.95
N HIS A 172 -30.45 -25.53 -41.87
CA HIS A 172 -30.24 -26.57 -42.89
C HIS A 172 -31.15 -27.79 -42.73
N VAL A 173 -31.51 -28.20 -41.51
CA VAL A 173 -32.38 -29.37 -41.28
C VAL A 173 -33.85 -29.03 -41.59
N LEU A 174 -34.33 -27.83 -41.24
CA LEU A 174 -35.69 -27.40 -41.62
C LEU A 174 -35.86 -27.28 -43.13
N PHE A 175 -34.81 -26.86 -43.85
CA PHE A 175 -34.82 -26.83 -45.31
C PHE A 175 -34.99 -28.23 -45.91
N PHE A 176 -34.36 -29.24 -45.29
CA PHE A 176 -34.41 -30.62 -45.76
C PHE A 176 -35.79 -31.27 -45.56
N ILE A 177 -36.48 -30.95 -44.46
CA ILE A 177 -37.81 -31.51 -44.14
C ILE A 177 -38.94 -30.81 -44.91
N SER A 178 -38.73 -29.56 -45.33
CA SER A 178 -39.74 -28.77 -46.05
C SER A 178 -39.71 -28.96 -47.57
N SER A 179 -38.70 -29.67 -48.09
CA SER A 179 -38.47 -29.88 -49.53
C SER A 179 -38.81 -31.30 -50.00
N SER A 180 -39.42 -32.11 -49.12
CA SER A 180 -39.85 -33.51 -49.33
C SER A 180 -41.33 -33.65 -49.06
#